data_AF-K9X2E2-F1
#
_entry.id   AF-K9X2E2-F1
#
_cell.length_a   1.000
_cell.length_b   1.000
_cell.length_c   1.000
_cell.angle_alpha   90.00
_cell.angle_beta   90.00
_cell.angle_gamma   90.00
#
_symmetry.space_group_name_H-M   'P 1'
#
loop_
_entity.id
_entity.type
_entity.pdbx_description
1 polymer ?
#
loop_
_entity_poly.entity_id
_entity_poly.type
_entity_poly.pdbx_seq_one_letter_code
_entity_poly.pdbx_strand_id
1 'polypeptide(L)'
;MSLPTEEFPLPKRSPTPRTIQEVPANGAVSNDSLIAKGWQREQYVGIAILFAGLIAVIGFFSRRFEYALVFAISLSIILIVFFLTA
;
A
#
# COMPACT_ATOMS: atom_id res chain seq x y z
N MET A 1 45.93 33.70 -2.54
CA MET A 1 44.96 33.04 -1.64
C MET A 1 44.51 31.75 -2.28
N SER A 2 44.94 30.62 -1.74
CA SER A 2 44.47 29.28 -2.06
C SER A 2 44.68 28.43 -0.80
N LEU A 3 43.60 27.77 -0.38
CA LEU A 3 43.36 27.20 0.95
C LEU A 3 44.35 26.05 1.30
N PRO A 4 44.69 25.85 2.59
CA PRO A 4 45.40 24.65 3.01
C PRO A 4 44.46 23.43 2.93
N THR A 5 44.82 22.45 2.11
CA THR A 5 44.14 21.16 2.01
C THR A 5 44.69 20.24 3.10
N GLU A 6 44.05 20.22 4.26
CA GLU A 6 44.29 19.19 5.29
C GLU A 6 43.73 17.86 4.77
N GLU A 7 44.62 16.93 4.45
CA GLU A 7 44.32 15.63 3.88
C GLU A 7 43.68 14.73 4.97
N PHE A 8 42.38 14.48 4.85
CA PHE A 8 41.67 13.52 5.71
C PHE A 8 42.26 12.10 5.54
N PRO A 9 42.78 11.45 6.59
CA PRO A 9 43.33 10.11 6.45
C PRO A 9 42.20 9.09 6.30
N LEU A 10 42.08 8.49 5.11
CA LEU A 10 41.20 7.35 4.89
C LEU A 10 41.73 6.11 5.63
N PRO A 11 40.86 5.34 6.30
CA PRO A 11 41.28 4.17 7.06
C PRO A 11 41.86 3.09 6.15
N LYS A 12 43.03 2.58 6.54
CA LYS A 12 43.78 1.51 5.86
C LYS A 12 42.91 0.27 5.65
N ARG A 13 42.68 -0.08 4.38
CA ARG A 13 42.03 -1.32 3.94
C ARG A 13 43.01 -2.48 4.16
N SER A 14 42.78 -3.30 5.18
CA SER A 14 43.50 -4.57 5.36
C SER A 14 42.86 -5.66 4.49
N PRO A 15 43.64 -6.58 3.89
CA PRO A 15 43.11 -7.65 3.07
C PRO A 15 42.73 -8.82 3.99
N THR A 16 41.45 -8.98 4.26
CA THR A 16 40.92 -10.23 4.82
C THR A 16 39.75 -10.68 3.95
N PRO A 17 39.69 -11.97 3.55
CA PRO A 17 38.57 -12.48 2.78
C PRO A 17 37.38 -12.59 3.74
N ARG A 18 36.68 -11.48 3.95
CA ARG A 18 35.32 -11.54 4.50
C ARG A 18 34.43 -12.03 3.38
N THR A 19 34.25 -13.35 3.32
CA THR A 19 32.97 -13.95 2.93
C THR A 19 31.89 -12.99 3.41
N ILE A 20 31.13 -12.41 2.47
CA ILE A 20 29.96 -11.61 2.83
C ILE A 20 29.03 -12.59 3.54
N GLN A 21 29.13 -12.61 4.86
CA GLN A 21 28.16 -13.25 5.71
C GLN A 21 26.97 -12.30 5.64
N GLU A 22 26.03 -12.58 4.73
CA GLU A 22 24.66 -12.13 4.92
C GLU A 22 24.31 -12.57 6.34
N VAL A 23 24.20 -11.60 7.24
CA VAL A 23 23.56 -11.84 8.53
C VAL A 23 22.17 -12.30 8.14
N PRO A 24 21.77 -13.57 8.38
CA PRO A 24 20.35 -13.86 8.32
C PRO A 24 19.77 -12.89 9.33
N ALA A 25 18.88 -11.99 8.90
CA ALA A 25 18.19 -11.10 9.81
C ALA A 25 17.34 -12.00 10.72
N ASN A 26 17.99 -12.51 11.76
CA ASN A 26 17.42 -13.36 12.78
C ASN A 26 16.41 -12.47 13.51
N GLY A 27 15.13 -12.67 13.19
CA GLY A 27 14.03 -12.23 14.04
C GLY A 27 13.76 -10.74 14.15
N ALA A 28 14.37 -9.88 13.34
CA ALA A 28 13.94 -8.49 13.25
C ALA A 28 12.89 -8.38 12.13
N VAL A 29 11.66 -8.78 12.44
CA VAL A 29 10.50 -8.18 11.79
C VAL A 29 10.71 -6.68 11.95
N SER A 30 11.07 -5.98 10.88
CA SER A 30 11.04 -4.54 10.88
C SER A 30 9.58 -4.17 11.16
N ASN A 31 9.32 -3.90 12.44
CA ASN A 31 8.15 -3.18 12.91
C ASN A 31 8.35 -1.75 12.44
N ASP A 32 8.28 -1.57 11.13
CA ASP A 32 8.26 -0.29 10.48
C ASP A 32 6.96 0.38 10.91
N SER A 33 7.05 1.15 12.00
CA SER A 33 5.93 1.84 12.65
C SER A 33 5.29 2.89 11.71
N LEU A 34 5.98 3.25 10.64
CA LEU A 34 5.48 4.16 9.60
C LEU A 34 4.57 3.45 8.59
N ILE A 35 4.65 2.12 8.49
CA ILE A 35 3.66 1.32 7.77
C ILE A 35 2.60 0.94 8.80
N ALA A 36 1.46 1.62 8.75
CA ALA A 36 0.27 1.27 9.53
C ALA A 36 -0.25 -0.12 9.11
N LYS A 37 0.42 -1.18 9.60
CA LYS A 37 0.05 -2.58 9.39
C LYS A 37 -1.32 -2.81 10.01
N GLY A 38 -2.36 -2.82 9.17
CA GLY A 38 -3.76 -2.91 9.58
C GLY A 38 -4.68 -1.95 8.83
N TRP A 39 -4.17 -0.80 8.38
CA TRP A 39 -5.01 0.23 7.73
C TRP A 39 -5.28 -0.03 6.24
N GLN A 40 -4.48 -0.91 5.62
CA GLN A 40 -4.67 -1.31 4.23
C GLN A 40 -6.06 -1.91 3.98
N ARG A 41 -6.61 -2.68 4.94
CA ARG A 41 -7.94 -3.29 4.79
C ARG A 41 -9.03 -2.23 4.73
N GLU A 42 -8.99 -1.26 5.62
CA GLU A 42 -9.95 -0.16 5.67
C GLU A 42 -9.83 0.77 4.45
N GLN A 43 -8.59 1.04 4.00
CA GLN A 43 -8.36 1.80 2.78
C GLN A 43 -8.93 1.09 1.54
N TYR A 44 -8.74 -0.22 1.42
CA TYR A 44 -9.31 -0.99 0.30
C TYR A 44 -10.84 -0.95 0.31
N VAL A 45 -11.46 -1.12 1.48
CA VAL A 45 -12.93 -1.00 1.63
C VAL A 45 -13.39 0.42 1.28
N GLY A 46 -12.67 1.45 1.75
CA GLY A 46 -12.97 2.85 1.44
C GLY A 46 -12.89 3.16 -0.07
N ILE A 47 -11.86 2.66 -0.76
CA ILE A 47 -11.70 2.82 -2.21
C ILE A 47 -12.83 2.10 -2.96
N ALA A 48 -13.22 0.90 -2.52
CA ALA A 48 -14.31 0.16 -3.13
C ALA A 48 -15.65 0.90 -3.02
N ILE A 49 -15.95 1.47 -1.84
CA ILE A 49 -17.15 2.28 -1.62
C ILE A 49 -17.11 3.56 -2.47
N LEU A 50 -15.95 4.23 -2.53
CA LEU A 50 -15.78 5.44 -3.33
C LEU A 50 -16.04 5.18 -4.81
N PHE A 51 -15.50 4.08 -5.35
CA PHE A 51 -15.67 3.71 -6.75
C PHE A 51 -17.12 3.35 -7.07
N ALA A 52 -17.78 2.58 -6.19
CA ALA A 52 -19.21 2.28 -6.32
C ALA A 52 -20.07 3.57 -6.29
N GLY A 53 -19.76 4.50 -5.39
CA GLY A 53 -20.42 5.79 -5.30
C GLY A 53 -20.25 6.63 -6.58
N LEU A 54 -19.05 6.65 -7.16
CA LEU A 54 -18.77 7.37 -8.39
C LEU A 54 -19.60 6.82 -9.56
N ILE A 55 -19.64 5.49 -9.72
CA ILE A 55 -20.46 4.83 -10.75
C ILE A 55 -21.95 5.18 -10.55
N ALA A 56 -22.43 5.12 -9.31
CA ALA A 56 -23.82 5.45 -8.99
C ALA A 56 -24.17 6.90 -9.34
N VAL A 57 -23.30 7.87 -8.99
CA VAL A 57 -23.50 9.29 -9.29
C VAL A 57 -23.50 9.56 -10.80
N ILE A 58 -22.55 8.97 -11.54
CA ILE A 58 -22.48 9.11 -13.00
C ILE A 58 -23.72 8.50 -13.67
N GLY A 59 -24.13 7.29 -13.23
CA GLY A 59 -25.33 6.62 -13.72
C GLY A 59 -26.61 7.41 -13.43
N PHE A 60 -26.72 8.00 -12.24
CA PHE A 60 -27.83 8.86 -11.85
C PHE A 60 -27.90 10.15 -12.68
N PHE A 61 -26.77 10.85 -12.84
CA PHE A 61 -26.71 12.10 -13.61
C PHE A 61 -26.96 11.90 -15.11
N SER A 62 -26.55 10.76 -15.68
CA SER A 62 -26.73 10.49 -17.11
C SER A 62 -28.19 10.25 -17.51
N ARG A 63 -29.17 10.32 -16.59
CA ARG A 63 -30.59 9.92 -16.78
C ARG A 63 -30.80 8.48 -17.26
N ARG A 64 -29.73 7.69 -17.39
CA ARG A 64 -29.80 6.25 -17.59
C ARG A 64 -29.94 5.55 -16.24
N PHE A 65 -30.96 5.96 -15.51
CA PHE A 65 -31.33 5.42 -14.20
C PHE A 65 -31.46 3.90 -14.24
N GLU A 66 -31.83 3.32 -15.39
CA GLU A 66 -31.87 1.88 -15.62
C GLU A 66 -30.54 1.19 -15.26
N TYR A 67 -29.39 1.72 -15.71
CA TYR A 67 -28.10 1.11 -15.39
C TYR A 67 -27.71 1.29 -13.92
N ALA A 68 -28.05 2.45 -13.33
CA ALA A 68 -27.81 2.69 -11.90
C ALA A 68 -28.68 1.76 -11.02
N LEU A 69 -29.93 1.53 -11.41
CA LEU A 69 -30.87 0.65 -10.72
C LEU A 69 -30.44 -0.81 -10.83
N VAL A 70 -30.11 -1.27 -12.04
CA VAL A 70 -29.60 -2.64 -12.27
C VAL A 70 -28.30 -2.86 -11.50
N PHE A 71 -27.40 -1.88 -11.49
CA PHE A 71 -26.16 -1.93 -10.70
C PHE A 71 -26.45 -2.01 -9.20
N ALA A 72 -27.33 -1.17 -8.67
CA ALA A 72 -27.67 -1.15 -7.25
C ALA A 72 -28.31 -2.47 -6.79
N ILE A 73 -29.24 -3.03 -7.58
CA ILE A 73 -29.87 -4.32 -7.27
C ILE A 73 -28.82 -5.43 -7.31
N SER A 74 -27.98 -5.47 -8.35
CA SER A 74 -26.93 -6.49 -8.49
C SER A 74 -25.93 -6.42 -7.33
N LEU A 75 -25.46 -5.21 -6.99
CA LEU A 75 -24.55 -4.99 -5.87
C LEU A 75 -25.18 -5.37 -4.54
N SER A 76 -26.47 -5.05 -4.33
CA SER A 76 -27.21 -5.43 -3.13
C SER A 76 -27.27 -6.96 -2.97
N ILE A 77 -27.60 -7.70 -4.04
CA ILE A 77 -27.63 -9.17 -4.00
C ILE A 77 -26.25 -9.73 -3.65
N ILE A 78 -25.19 -9.24 -4.30
CA ILE A 78 -23.81 -9.68 -4.04
C ILE A 78 -23.43 -9.45 -2.57
N LEU A 79 -23.74 -8.27 -2.03
CA LEU A 79 -23.46 -7.94 -0.63
C LEU A 79 -24.25 -8.82 0.34
N ILE A 80 -25.53 -9.05 0.07
CA ILE A 80 -26.36 -9.94 0.90
C ILE A 80 -25.78 -11.35 0.93
N VAL A 81 -25.44 -11.92 -0.23
CA VAL A 81 -24.82 -13.25 -0.29
C VAL A 81 -23.49 -13.26 0.45
N PHE A 82 -22.65 -12.24 0.26
CA PHE A 82 -21.38 -12.12 0.95
C PHE A 82 -21.56 -12.13 2.48
N PHE A 83 -22.46 -11.32 3.03
CA PHE A 83 -22.69 -11.28 4.49
C PHE A 83 -23.35 -12.55 5.07
N LEU A 84 -24.06 -13.33 4.25
CA LEU A 84 -24.67 -14.59 4.68
C LEU A 84 -23.72 -15.79 4.58
N THR A 85 -22.64 -15.68 3.80
CA THR A 85 -21.74 -16.81 3.49
C THR A 85 -20.30 -16.63 3.98
N ALA A 86 -19.87 -15.39 4.25
CA ALA A 86 -18.57 -15.06 4.84
C ALA A 86 -18.63 -15.05 6.37
#